data_AF-A0A8H3ZTN3-F1
#
_entry.id   AF-A0A8H3ZTN3-F1
#
_cell.length_a   1.000
_cell.length_b   1.000
_cell.length_c   1.000
_cell.angle_alpha   90.00
_cell.angle_beta   90.00
_cell.angle_gamma   90.00
#
_symmetry.space_group_name_H-M   'P 1'
#
loop_
_entity.id
_entity.type
_entity.pdbx_description
1 polymer ?
#
loop_
_entity_poly.entity_id
_entity_poly.type
_entity_poly.pdbx_seq_one_letter_code
_entity_poly.pdbx_strand_id
1 'polypeptide(L)'
;MRFSITCAMAFAASLASATPLVTRNQVSWDFPEEMLAKRQDVPAPGTPAYLCHENCGTSITLSREAGYCENYEWIARYDACLQCANAQNVWQYYGTSVTAAAAACGFTAVPAKI
;
A
#
# COMPACT_ATOMS: atom_id res chain seq x y z
N MET A 1 30.74 37.87 -31.34
CA MET A 1 29.69 38.76 -31.85
C MET A 1 28.46 38.59 -30.97
N ARG A 2 28.01 39.68 -30.35
CA ARG A 2 26.77 39.77 -29.56
C ARG A 2 25.60 40.01 -30.52
N PHE A 3 24.51 39.25 -30.41
CA PHE A 3 23.19 39.72 -30.81
C PHE A 3 22.15 39.17 -29.84
N SER A 4 21.67 40.08 -28.98
CA SER A 4 20.49 39.91 -28.15
C SER A 4 19.25 40.26 -28.98
N ILE A 5 18.21 39.43 -28.94
CA ILE A 5 16.86 39.84 -29.33
C ILE A 5 15.91 39.40 -28.22
N THR A 6 15.49 40.37 -27.43
CA THR A 6 14.49 40.27 -26.38
C THR A 6 13.11 40.04 -27.01
N CYS A 7 12.53 38.86 -26.82
CA CYS A 7 11.11 38.61 -27.11
C CYS A 7 10.24 39.25 -26.02
N ALA A 8 9.55 40.32 -26.38
CA ALA A 8 8.49 40.90 -25.55
C ALA A 8 7.28 39.95 -25.55
N MET A 9 7.03 39.29 -24.42
CA MET A 9 5.81 38.51 -24.20
C MET A 9 4.66 39.47 -23.90
N ALA A 10 3.80 39.71 -24.89
CA ALA A 10 2.55 40.42 -24.68
C ALA A 10 1.57 39.51 -23.93
N PHE A 11 1.34 39.80 -22.64
CA PHE A 11 0.26 39.18 -21.86
C PHE A 11 -1.08 39.83 -22.26
N ALA A 12 -1.79 39.19 -23.20
CA ALA A 12 -3.22 39.45 -23.39
C ALA A 12 -3.99 38.61 -22.35
N ALA A 13 -4.46 39.25 -21.29
CA ALA A 13 -5.30 38.63 -20.29
C ALA A 13 -6.66 38.27 -20.90
N SER A 14 -6.87 37.00 -21.22
CA SER A 14 -8.21 36.48 -21.52
C SER A 14 -9.04 36.49 -20.23
N LEU A 15 -10.06 37.36 -20.19
CA LEU A 15 -11.11 37.32 -19.18
C LEU A 15 -11.93 36.05 -19.39
N ALA A 16 -11.56 34.97 -18.70
CA ALA A 16 -12.40 33.80 -18.58
C ALA A 16 -13.66 34.20 -17.80
N SER A 17 -14.81 34.13 -18.47
CA SER A 17 -16.12 34.30 -17.86
C SER A 17 -16.31 33.23 -16.78
N ALA A 18 -16.39 33.67 -15.53
CA ALA A 18 -16.70 32.79 -14.40
C ALA A 18 -18.15 32.29 -14.53
N THR A 19 -18.33 31.08 -15.06
CA THR A 19 -19.58 30.34 -14.91
C THR A 19 -19.74 30.00 -13.43
N PRO A 20 -20.86 30.34 -12.76
CA PRO A 20 -21.08 29.91 -11.39
C PRO A 20 -21.09 28.38 -11.38
N LEU A 21 -20.18 27.80 -10.60
CA LEU A 21 -20.11 26.38 -10.36
C LEU A 21 -21.47 25.99 -9.76
N VAL A 22 -22.30 25.31 -10.55
CA VAL A 22 -23.50 24.63 -10.05
C VAL A 22 -23.07 23.85 -8.82
N THR A 23 -23.72 24.12 -7.68
CA THR A 23 -23.51 23.40 -6.43
C THR A 23 -23.75 21.92 -6.69
N ARG A 24 -22.68 21.19 -7.00
CA ARG A 24 -22.69 19.74 -7.05
C ARG A 24 -23.09 19.32 -5.66
N ASN A 25 -24.24 18.66 -5.54
CA ASN A 25 -24.75 18.08 -4.31
C ASN A 25 -23.64 17.18 -3.71
N GLN A 26 -22.77 17.76 -2.88
CA GLN A 26 -21.70 17.04 -2.22
C GLN A 26 -22.40 16.27 -1.11
N VAL A 27 -22.76 15.03 -1.41
CA VAL A 27 -22.86 14.02 -0.37
C VAL A 27 -21.50 14.08 0.33
N SER A 28 -21.45 14.76 1.49
CA SER A 28 -20.27 14.76 2.34
C SER A 28 -20.11 13.34 2.82
N TRP A 29 -19.23 12.59 2.16
CA TRP A 29 -18.67 11.39 2.73
C TRP A 29 -17.79 11.85 3.89
N ASP A 30 -18.43 12.04 5.04
CA ASP A 30 -17.74 12.32 6.28
C ASP A 30 -17.10 11.01 6.72
N PHE A 31 -15.86 10.79 6.28
CA PHE A 31 -15.06 9.67 6.74
C PHE A 31 -14.62 10.02 8.16
N PRO A 32 -15.03 9.26 9.18
CA PRO A 32 -14.59 9.51 10.54
C PRO A 32 -13.07 9.60 10.56
N GLU A 33 -12.51 10.64 11.16
CA GLU A 33 -11.05 10.84 11.23
C GLU A 33 -10.36 9.61 11.85
N GLU A 34 -11.06 8.91 12.74
CA GLU A 34 -10.72 7.61 13.32
C GLU A 34 -10.31 6.55 12.27
N MET A 35 -10.99 6.54 11.12
CA MET A 35 -10.72 5.62 10.02
C MET A 35 -9.46 6.00 9.22
N LEU A 36 -9.10 7.29 9.21
CA LEU A 36 -7.85 7.80 8.64
C LEU A 36 -6.67 7.54 9.58
N ALA A 37 -6.85 7.69 10.90
CA ALA A 37 -5.83 7.44 11.91
C ALA A 37 -5.27 6.01 11.81
N LYS A 38 -6.15 5.01 11.68
CA LYS A 38 -5.75 3.61 11.54
C LYS A 38 -4.90 3.31 10.30
N ARG A 39 -5.01 4.13 9.24
CA ARG A 39 -4.21 4.00 8.02
C ARG A 39 -2.84 4.68 8.16
N GLN A 40 -2.71 5.64 9.06
CA GLN A 40 -1.44 6.33 9.35
C GLN A 40 -0.51 5.47 10.20
N ASP A 41 -1.05 4.47 10.91
CA ASP A 41 -0.26 3.44 11.63
C ASP A 41 0.45 2.45 10.68
N VAL A 42 0.19 2.51 9.38
CA VAL A 42 0.94 1.71 8.39
C VAL A 42 2.39 2.20 8.40
N PRO A 43 3.38 1.33 8.64
CA PRO A 43 4.78 1.74 8.68
C PRO A 43 5.20 2.47 7.39
N ALA A 44 6.10 3.43 7.48
CA ALA A 44 6.55 4.15 6.30
C ALA A 44 7.26 3.21 5.30
N PRO A 45 7.07 3.37 3.98
CA PRO A 45 7.79 2.59 2.97
C PRO A 45 9.31 2.59 3.19
N GLY A 46 9.94 1.43 2.97
CA GLY A 46 11.38 1.25 3.17
C GLY A 46 11.80 0.95 4.62
N THR A 47 10.88 0.97 5.59
CA THR A 47 11.16 0.50 6.96
C THR A 47 11.08 -1.03 7.04
N PRO A 48 11.81 -1.68 7.98
CA PRO A 48 11.67 -3.11 8.23
C PRO A 48 10.24 -3.54 8.55
N ALA A 49 9.49 -2.72 9.29
CA ALA A 49 8.09 -2.96 9.62
C ALA A 49 7.20 -2.92 8.36
N TYR A 50 7.44 -1.97 7.44
CA TYR A 50 6.69 -1.91 6.17
C TYR A 50 6.96 -3.12 5.30
N LEU A 51 8.24 -3.49 5.14
CA LEU A 51 8.62 -4.67 4.36
C LEU A 51 8.01 -5.95 4.94
N CYS A 52 7.99 -6.08 6.27
CA CYS A 52 7.34 -7.21 6.91
C CYS A 52 5.83 -7.25 6.66
N HIS A 53 5.16 -6.10 6.82
CA HIS A 53 3.74 -5.93 6.54
C HIS A 53 3.41 -6.27 5.09
N GLU A 54 4.21 -5.77 4.13
CA GLU A 54 4.07 -6.05 2.70
C GLU A 54 4.23 -7.54 2.41
N ASN A 55 5.26 -8.20 2.94
CA ASN A 55 5.50 -9.63 2.72
C ASN A 55 4.32 -10.48 3.22
N CYS A 56 3.86 -10.23 4.46
CA CYS A 56 2.73 -10.95 5.01
C CYS A 56 1.44 -10.70 4.23
N GLY A 57 1.12 -9.44 3.91
CA GLY A 57 -0.08 -9.09 3.14
C GLY A 57 -0.06 -9.63 1.70
N THR A 58 1.11 -9.60 1.06
CA THR A 58 1.29 -10.10 -0.31
C THR A 58 1.18 -11.63 -0.35
N SER A 59 1.73 -12.35 0.64
CA SER A 59 1.57 -13.82 0.72
C SER A 59 0.10 -14.24 0.80
N ILE A 60 -0.77 -13.47 1.47
CA ILE A 60 -2.21 -13.75 1.53
C ILE A 60 -2.92 -13.38 0.22
N THR A 61 -2.43 -12.35 -0.47
CA THR A 61 -3.00 -11.94 -1.75
C THR A 61 -2.69 -13.01 -2.81
N LEU A 62 -1.44 -13.44 -2.90
CA LEU A 62 -1.00 -14.50 -3.82
C LEU A 62 -1.62 -15.86 -3.48
N SER A 63 -1.95 -16.14 -2.22
CA SER A 63 -2.63 -17.39 -1.85
C SER A 63 -4.06 -17.54 -2.38
N ARG A 64 -4.58 -16.52 -3.06
CA ARG A 64 -5.89 -16.55 -3.73
C ARG A 64 -5.80 -17.07 -5.17
N GLU A 65 -4.59 -17.19 -5.70
CA GLU A 65 -4.35 -17.68 -7.05
C GLU A 65 -4.42 -19.21 -7.10
N ALA A 66 -4.84 -19.77 -8.24
CA ALA A 66 -4.84 -21.21 -8.43
C ALA A 66 -3.39 -21.73 -8.49
N GLY A 67 -3.09 -22.82 -7.78
CA GLY A 67 -1.77 -23.44 -7.79
C GLY A 67 -0.67 -22.66 -7.06
N TYR A 68 -1.03 -21.67 -6.22
CA TYR A 68 -0.05 -20.80 -5.55
C TYR A 68 1.00 -21.53 -4.68
N CYS A 69 0.74 -22.77 -4.26
CA CYS A 69 1.70 -23.56 -3.49
C CYS A 69 3.02 -23.82 -4.25
N GLU A 70 3.02 -23.74 -5.59
CA GLU A 70 4.22 -23.86 -6.44
C GLU A 70 4.70 -22.50 -6.96
N ASN A 71 4.02 -21.40 -6.58
CA ASN A 71 4.41 -20.04 -6.98
C ASN A 71 5.59 -19.58 -6.13
N TYR A 72 6.76 -19.41 -6.77
CA TYR A 72 7.99 -18.97 -6.11
C TYR A 72 7.86 -17.62 -5.42
N GLU A 73 7.04 -16.72 -5.95
CA GLU A 73 6.80 -15.41 -5.34
C GLU A 73 6.01 -15.57 -4.04
N TRP A 74 4.98 -16.41 -4.04
CA TRP A 74 4.23 -16.71 -2.82
C TRP A 74 5.15 -17.31 -1.75
N ILE A 75 5.94 -18.33 -2.12
CA ILE A 75 6.89 -18.99 -1.20
C ILE A 75 7.86 -17.96 -0.62
N ALA A 76 8.47 -17.11 -1.45
CA ALA A 76 9.42 -16.10 -1.00
C ALA A 76 8.78 -15.07 -0.05
N ARG A 77 7.57 -14.60 -0.35
CA ARG A 77 6.83 -13.64 0.50
C ARG A 77 6.37 -14.27 1.81
N TYR A 78 5.92 -15.52 1.77
CA TYR A 78 5.55 -16.32 2.94
C TYR A 78 6.75 -16.50 3.88
N ASP A 79 7.89 -16.96 3.37
CA ASP A 79 9.10 -17.17 4.18
C ASP A 79 9.59 -15.84 4.78
N ALA A 80 9.63 -14.77 3.98
CA ALA A 80 10.04 -13.45 4.45
C ALA A 80 9.09 -12.91 5.55
N CYS A 81 7.78 -13.18 5.44
CA CYS A 81 6.82 -12.84 6.50
C CYS A 81 7.17 -13.57 7.80
N LEU A 82 7.40 -14.89 7.76
CA LEU A 82 7.70 -15.67 8.97
C LEU A 82 8.99 -15.22 9.66
N GLN A 83 9.99 -14.76 8.90
CA GLN A 83 11.26 -14.28 9.48
C GLN A 83 11.09 -13.03 10.36
N CYS A 84 10.10 -12.17 10.08
CA CYS A 84 9.99 -10.87 10.72
C CYS A 84 8.73 -10.69 11.56
N ALA A 85 7.69 -11.53 11.39
CA ALA A 85 6.35 -11.23 11.89
C ALA A 85 6.26 -11.00 13.40
N ASN A 86 7.03 -11.75 14.20
CA ASN A 86 7.10 -11.55 15.65
C ASN A 86 7.95 -10.32 16.01
N ALA A 87 9.12 -10.16 15.39
CA ALA A 87 10.01 -9.04 15.65
C ALA A 87 9.37 -7.68 15.34
N GLN A 88 8.51 -7.62 14.32
CA GLN A 88 7.75 -6.42 13.96
C GLN A 88 6.34 -6.38 14.59
N ASN A 89 6.00 -7.36 15.43
CA ASN A 89 4.70 -7.48 16.10
C ASN A 89 3.48 -7.43 15.16
N VAL A 90 3.64 -7.94 13.93
CA VAL A 90 2.57 -7.96 12.91
C VAL A 90 1.84 -9.30 12.83
N TRP A 91 2.36 -10.34 13.47
CA TRP A 91 1.73 -11.68 13.44
C TRP A 91 0.28 -11.67 13.93
N GLN A 92 -0.05 -10.83 14.91
CA GLN A 92 -1.42 -10.64 15.40
C GLN A 92 -2.43 -10.22 14.32
N TYR A 93 -1.97 -9.57 13.24
CA TYR A 93 -2.83 -9.09 12.15
C TYR A 93 -2.93 -10.10 11.01
N TYR A 94 -1.87 -10.88 10.78
CA TYR A 94 -1.74 -11.73 9.59
C TYR A 94 -1.80 -13.23 9.87
N GLY A 95 -1.55 -13.63 11.12
CA GLY A 95 -1.24 -15.00 11.49
C GLY A 95 -2.32 -16.01 11.11
N THR A 96 -3.59 -15.68 11.31
CA THR A 96 -4.72 -16.55 10.95
C THR A 96 -4.74 -16.85 9.45
N SER A 97 -4.62 -15.82 8.60
CA SER A 97 -4.69 -15.98 7.15
C SER A 97 -3.43 -16.63 6.57
N VAL A 98 -2.25 -16.27 7.08
CA VAL A 98 -0.98 -16.90 6.68
C VAL A 98 -0.98 -18.38 7.07
N THR A 99 -1.46 -18.72 8.27
CA THR A 99 -1.56 -20.12 8.72
C THR A 99 -2.54 -20.92 7.85
N ALA A 100 -3.69 -20.35 7.50
CA ALA A 100 -4.66 -21.02 6.65
C ALA A 100 -4.10 -21.28 5.23
N ALA A 101 -3.40 -20.30 4.64
CA ALA A 101 -2.73 -20.46 3.35
C ALA A 101 -1.64 -21.55 3.42
N ALA A 102 -0.75 -21.47 4.41
CA ALA A 102 0.30 -22.47 4.60
C ALA A 102 -0.26 -23.89 4.74
N ALA A 103 -1.31 -24.06 5.54
CA ALA A 103 -1.94 -25.36 5.79
C ALA A 103 -2.53 -25.99 4.51
N ALA A 104 -3.12 -25.19 3.63
CA ALA A 104 -3.62 -25.68 2.34
C ALA A 104 -2.51 -26.20 1.42
N CYS A 105 -1.27 -25.73 1.61
CA CYS A 105 -0.08 -26.22 0.92
C CYS A 105 0.68 -27.31 1.71
N GLY A 106 0.16 -27.77 2.86
CA GLY A 106 0.82 -28.75 3.72
C GLY A 106 1.96 -28.20 4.58
N PHE A 107 2.09 -26.88 4.68
CA PHE A 107 3.10 -26.22 5.51
C PHE A 107 2.55 -25.83 6.88
N THR A 108 3.44 -25.71 7.85
CA THR A 108 3.12 -25.14 9.17
C THR A 108 3.73 -23.75 9.27
N ALA A 109 2.88 -22.74 9.48
CA ALA A 109 3.33 -21.36 9.64
C ALA A 109 3.76 -21.09 11.09
N VAL A 110 5.08 -20.99 11.31
CA VAL A 110 5.66 -20.64 12.61
C VAL A 110 6.64 -19.48 12.40
N PRO A 111 6.30 -18.25 12.84
CA PRO A 111 7.23 -17.14 12.73
C PRO A 111 8.46 -17.36 13.61
N ALA A 112 9.59 -16.78 13.19
CA ALA A 112 10.83 -16.81 13.93
C ALA A 112 10.64 -16.27 15.36
N LYS A 113 11.36 -16.87 16.31
CA LYS A 113 11.41 -16.36 17.69
C LYS A 113 12.18 -15.03 17.70
N ILE A 114 11.82 -14.20 18.68
CA ILE A 114 12.44 -12.89 18.93
C ILE A 114 13.70 -13.12 19.78
#